data_AF-A0A1Y4SGH9-F1
#
_entry.id   AF-A0A1Y4SGH9-F1
#
_cell.length_a   1.000
_cell.length_b   1.000
_cell.length_c   1.000
_cell.angle_alpha   90.00
_cell.angle_beta   90.00
_cell.angle_gamma   90.00
#
_symmetry.space_group_name_H-M   'P 1'
#
loop_
_entity.id
_entity.type
_entity.pdbx_description
1 polymer ?
#
loop_
_entity_poly.entity_id
_entity_poly.type
_entity_poly.pdbx_seq_one_letter_code
_entity_poly.pdbx_strand_id
1 'polypeptide(L)'
;MGLFNKEPAEKKEYWKAFGDALKKPSADAFAALEAASRNWPAGWQGYLLMGLCYDLACGKLPFDPDKAAECHKLAKAAGKEAQDGYVQKFYRNYEKAAGNFRLEESFCPRAENVRKAGTAMLLCHDMDRDQIVTGIKSKTDRYFWRQIFYGVDTSSGFFAKMTEEQVQCMYSAAPFITYVEALEEHTYTQENRDAQVKRANKLIKESNKVTTLEKENMRLDTPDMYSFIYAFVQLTGGGPYLILNERGGSLRLGGWETLWSTAYRGSMSALHMLADMFADGDYRGEICQAFARIFSSHSTSEKASYDQIMAMLEMSAGKGDAEAVRLIHVIAES
;
A
#
# COMPACT_ATOMS: atom_id res chain seq x y z
N MET A 1 16.86 -30.98 -29.63
CA MET A 1 18.14 -30.28 -29.39
C MET A 1 17.81 -28.92 -28.79
N GLY A 2 18.01 -28.76 -27.48
CA GLY A 2 17.67 -27.54 -26.75
C GLY A 2 18.64 -26.42 -27.08
N LEU A 3 18.15 -25.42 -27.81
CA LEU A 3 18.85 -24.15 -27.99
C LEU A 3 18.81 -23.41 -26.64
N PHE A 4 19.96 -23.30 -26.00
CA PHE A 4 20.16 -22.37 -24.90
C PHE A 4 19.83 -20.96 -25.41
N ASN A 5 18.61 -20.47 -25.16
CA ASN A 5 18.27 -19.08 -25.36
C ASN A 5 19.19 -18.25 -24.45
N LYS A 6 20.26 -17.69 -25.01
CA LYS A 6 21.13 -16.75 -24.31
C LYS A 6 20.25 -15.58 -23.87
N GLU A 7 20.32 -15.25 -22.59
CA GLU A 7 19.65 -14.08 -22.05
C GLU A 7 20.11 -12.82 -22.83
N PRO A 8 19.19 -11.95 -23.28
CA PRO A 8 19.55 -10.73 -24.01
C PRO A 8 20.55 -9.88 -23.24
N ALA A 9 21.52 -9.28 -23.94
CA ALA A 9 22.56 -8.48 -23.30
C ALA A 9 21.97 -7.26 -22.56
N GLU A 10 20.93 -6.68 -23.15
CA GLU A 10 20.16 -5.55 -22.63
C GLU A 10 19.49 -5.91 -21.30
N LYS A 11 18.96 -7.14 -21.18
CA LYS A 11 18.36 -7.64 -19.94
C LYS A 11 19.41 -7.79 -18.83
N LYS A 12 20.63 -8.22 -19.16
CA LYS A 12 21.72 -8.34 -18.18
C LYS A 12 22.19 -6.97 -17.69
N GLU A 13 22.34 -6.00 -18.60
CA GLU A 13 22.69 -4.62 -18.25
C GLU A 13 21.63 -3.98 -17.37
N TYR A 14 20.35 -4.20 -17.72
CA TYR A 14 19.21 -3.79 -16.93
C TYR A 14 19.29 -4.32 -15.49
N TRP A 15 19.47 -5.62 -15.29
CA TRP A 15 19.50 -6.19 -13.93
C TRP A 15 20.68 -5.69 -13.10
N LYS A 16 21.81 -5.41 -13.76
CA LYS A 16 22.94 -4.77 -13.11
C LYS A 16 22.58 -3.36 -12.64
N ALA A 17 22.05 -2.52 -13.52
CA ALA A 17 21.66 -1.15 -13.20
C ALA A 17 20.58 -1.10 -12.09
N PHE A 18 19.58 -2.00 -12.16
CA PHE A 18 18.55 -2.14 -11.14
C PHE A 18 19.15 -2.53 -9.78
N GLY A 19 20.03 -3.52 -9.75
CA GLY A 19 20.71 -3.94 -8.53
C GLY A 19 21.61 -2.84 -7.95
N ASP A 20 22.28 -2.06 -8.79
CA ASP A 20 23.13 -0.94 -8.37
C ASP A 20 22.29 0.21 -7.78
N ALA A 21 21.17 0.56 -8.42
CA ALA A 21 20.22 1.55 -7.90
C ALA A 21 19.65 1.15 -6.52
N LEU A 22 19.34 -0.15 -6.33
CA LEU A 22 18.85 -0.65 -5.05
C LEU A 22 19.91 -0.69 -3.94
N LYS A 23 21.18 -0.92 -4.27
CA LYS A 23 22.28 -1.03 -3.29
C LYS A 23 22.87 0.32 -2.92
N LYS A 24 23.06 1.20 -3.90
CA LYS A 24 23.68 2.52 -3.73
C LYS A 24 22.88 3.57 -4.50
N PRO A 25 21.73 4.00 -3.96
CA PRO A 25 20.90 5.05 -4.56
C PRO A 25 21.69 6.34 -4.85
N SER A 26 21.72 6.76 -6.10
CA SER A 26 22.26 8.06 -6.54
C SER A 26 21.59 8.50 -7.82
N ALA A 27 21.66 9.80 -8.14
CA ALA A 27 21.16 10.33 -9.40
C ALA A 27 21.74 9.58 -10.61
N ASP A 28 23.05 9.29 -10.59
CA ASP A 28 23.72 8.53 -11.66
C ASP A 28 23.22 7.09 -11.76
N ALA A 29 22.96 6.42 -10.63
CA ALA A 29 22.47 5.04 -10.63
C ALA A 29 21.03 4.96 -11.17
N PHE A 30 20.17 5.90 -10.80
CA PHE A 30 18.81 5.98 -11.34
C PHE A 30 18.78 6.41 -12.81
N ALA A 31 19.66 7.33 -13.23
CA ALA A 31 19.81 7.68 -14.65
C ALA A 31 20.28 6.47 -15.48
N ALA A 32 21.23 5.68 -14.96
CA ALA A 32 21.68 4.44 -15.60
C ALA A 32 20.57 3.39 -15.68
N LEU A 33 19.75 3.25 -14.62
CA LEU A 33 18.59 2.37 -14.63
C LEU A 33 17.53 2.83 -15.65
N GLU A 34 17.22 4.11 -15.72
CA GLU A 34 16.27 4.65 -16.68
C GLU A 34 16.72 4.38 -18.11
N ALA A 35 18.00 4.66 -18.42
CA ALA A 35 18.60 4.35 -19.72
C ALA A 35 18.56 2.85 -20.03
N ALA A 36 18.89 1.99 -19.07
CA ALA A 36 18.84 0.55 -19.26
C ALA A 36 17.40 0.03 -19.45
N SER A 37 16.41 0.65 -18.81
CA SER A 37 14.98 0.34 -19.00
C SER A 37 14.54 0.68 -20.42
N ARG A 38 14.99 1.82 -20.97
CA ARG A 38 14.75 2.21 -22.37
C ARG A 38 15.36 1.23 -23.37
N ASN A 39 16.52 0.66 -23.07
CA ASN A 39 17.19 -0.33 -23.91
C ASN A 39 16.57 -1.73 -23.80
N TRP A 40 15.80 -2.01 -22.74
CA TRP A 40 15.02 -3.25 -22.60
C TRP A 40 13.54 -2.93 -22.32
N PRO A 41 12.76 -2.55 -23.34
CA PRO A 41 11.37 -2.09 -23.17
C PRO A 41 10.43 -3.10 -22.51
N ALA A 42 10.72 -4.40 -22.62
CA ALA A 42 9.95 -5.47 -21.97
C ALA A 42 10.18 -5.56 -20.44
N GLY A 43 11.21 -4.90 -19.91
CA GLY A 43 11.55 -4.86 -18.48
C GLY A 43 10.71 -3.88 -17.69
N TRP A 44 9.47 -4.25 -17.36
CA TRP A 44 8.53 -3.38 -16.64
C TRP A 44 9.02 -2.90 -15.27
N GLN A 45 9.91 -3.66 -14.60
CA GLN A 45 10.33 -3.42 -13.22
C GLN A 45 11.06 -2.07 -13.05
N GLY A 46 11.82 -1.65 -14.05
CA GLY A 46 12.64 -0.44 -13.96
C GLY A 46 11.78 0.79 -14.15
N TYR A 47 10.87 0.72 -15.13
CA TYR A 47 9.84 1.74 -15.32
C TYR A 47 8.94 1.86 -14.09
N LEU A 48 8.54 0.74 -13.45
CA LEU A 48 7.77 0.79 -12.21
C LEU A 48 8.56 1.47 -11.09
N LEU A 49 9.83 1.09 -10.88
CA LEU A 49 10.67 1.71 -9.84
C LEU A 49 10.81 3.21 -10.09
N MET A 50 11.18 3.61 -11.31
CA MET A 50 11.36 5.01 -11.69
C MET A 50 10.07 5.82 -11.50
N GLY A 51 8.92 5.27 -11.92
CA GLY A 51 7.62 5.91 -11.73
C GLY A 51 7.35 6.22 -10.27
N LEU A 52 7.49 5.21 -9.40
CA LEU A 52 7.33 5.39 -7.96
C LEU A 52 8.36 6.35 -7.37
N CYS A 53 9.61 6.33 -7.83
CA CYS A 53 10.62 7.27 -7.34
C CYS A 53 10.29 8.72 -7.67
N TYR A 54 9.75 9.00 -8.86
CA TYR A 54 9.29 10.33 -9.23
C TYR A 54 8.01 10.73 -8.48
N ASP A 55 7.05 9.83 -8.32
CA ASP A 55 5.80 10.10 -7.59
C ASP A 55 6.01 10.34 -6.09
N LEU A 56 7.14 9.90 -5.55
CA LEU A 56 7.43 9.94 -4.11
C LEU A 56 8.66 10.78 -3.79
N ALA A 57 9.30 11.40 -4.79
CA ALA A 57 10.60 12.06 -4.71
C ALA A 57 11.61 11.24 -3.87
N CYS A 58 11.90 10.04 -4.35
CA CYS A 58 12.77 9.10 -3.65
C CYS A 58 14.03 8.77 -4.46
N GLY A 59 15.06 8.22 -3.81
CA GLY A 59 16.28 7.82 -4.52
C GLY A 59 17.10 8.98 -5.10
N LYS A 60 16.95 10.20 -4.54
CA LYS A 60 17.52 11.47 -5.05
C LYS A 60 16.86 12.00 -6.33
N LEU A 61 15.70 11.46 -6.71
CA LEU A 61 14.86 12.05 -7.76
C LEU A 61 13.89 13.08 -7.16
N PRO A 62 13.60 14.18 -7.88
CA PRO A 62 12.60 15.16 -7.44
C PRO A 62 11.18 14.60 -7.58
N PHE A 63 10.22 15.26 -6.93
CA PHE A 63 8.80 15.00 -7.18
C PHE A 63 8.46 15.49 -8.59
N ASP A 64 8.09 14.58 -9.49
CA ASP A 64 7.85 14.87 -10.91
C ASP A 64 6.73 13.95 -11.45
N PRO A 65 5.44 14.27 -11.18
CA PRO A 65 4.33 13.38 -11.51
C PRO A 65 4.13 13.19 -13.03
N ASP A 66 4.59 14.12 -13.85
CA ASP A 66 4.52 13.98 -15.31
C ASP A 66 5.49 12.90 -15.81
N LYS A 67 6.74 12.91 -15.31
CA LYS A 67 7.68 11.81 -15.58
C LYS A 67 7.24 10.50 -14.96
N ALA A 68 6.65 10.55 -13.77
CA ALA A 68 6.08 9.36 -13.14
C ALA A 68 5.01 8.73 -14.03
N ALA A 69 4.08 9.53 -14.56
CA ALA A 69 3.02 9.09 -15.44
C ALA A 69 3.55 8.43 -16.74
N GLU A 70 4.61 8.99 -17.34
CA GLU A 70 5.28 8.37 -18.49
C GLU A 70 5.86 7.00 -18.14
N CYS A 71 6.58 6.90 -17.02
CA CYS A 71 7.14 5.64 -16.53
C CYS A 71 6.04 4.60 -16.24
N HIS A 72 4.95 5.01 -15.57
CA HIS A 72 3.82 4.14 -15.27
C HIS A 72 3.12 3.64 -16.53
N LYS A 73 2.96 4.48 -17.56
CA LYS A 73 2.43 4.08 -18.87
C LYS A 73 3.30 2.99 -19.51
N LEU A 74 4.63 3.16 -19.49
CA LEU A 74 5.57 2.18 -20.05
C LEU A 74 5.55 0.87 -19.25
N ALA A 75 5.56 0.93 -17.93
CA ALA A 75 5.46 -0.24 -17.05
C ALA A 75 4.15 -1.02 -17.29
N LYS A 76 3.00 -0.34 -17.42
CA LYS A 76 1.71 -0.98 -17.72
C LYS A 76 1.72 -1.67 -19.08
N ALA A 77 2.26 -1.01 -20.11
CA ALA A 77 2.34 -1.58 -21.45
C ALA A 77 3.22 -2.83 -21.48
N ALA A 78 4.44 -2.74 -20.91
CA ALA A 78 5.37 -3.85 -20.83
C ALA A 78 4.83 -5.01 -19.98
N GLY A 79 4.20 -4.72 -18.83
CA GLY A 79 3.57 -5.73 -17.98
C GLY A 79 2.40 -6.44 -18.68
N LYS A 80 1.60 -5.71 -19.47
CA LYS A 80 0.52 -6.29 -20.28
C LYS A 80 1.06 -7.21 -21.38
N GLU A 81 2.10 -6.79 -22.09
CA GLU A 81 2.76 -7.61 -23.12
C GLU A 81 3.36 -8.89 -22.54
N ALA A 82 3.98 -8.78 -21.36
CA ALA A 82 4.51 -9.91 -20.61
C ALA A 82 3.42 -10.80 -19.95
N GLN A 83 2.14 -10.41 -20.03
CA GLN A 83 1.02 -11.05 -19.32
C GLN A 83 1.27 -11.16 -17.81
N ASP A 84 1.95 -10.17 -17.23
CA ASP A 84 2.36 -10.19 -15.83
C ASP A 84 1.17 -9.83 -14.93
N GLY A 85 0.69 -10.83 -14.17
CA GLY A 85 -0.44 -10.68 -13.27
C GLY A 85 -0.16 -9.76 -12.07
N TYR A 86 1.10 -9.68 -11.63
CA TYR A 86 1.50 -8.81 -10.52
C TYR A 86 1.36 -7.34 -10.92
N VAL A 87 1.93 -6.93 -12.06
CA VAL A 87 1.87 -5.53 -12.52
C VAL A 87 0.42 -5.08 -12.72
N GLN A 88 -0.40 -5.96 -13.28
CA GLN A 88 -1.83 -5.68 -13.48
C GLN A 88 -2.56 -5.50 -12.15
N LYS A 89 -2.28 -6.36 -11.15
CA LYS A 89 -2.83 -6.24 -9.80
C LYS A 89 -2.31 -4.98 -9.10
N PHE A 90 -1.04 -4.62 -9.30
CA PHE A 90 -0.42 -3.41 -8.78
C PHE A 90 -1.16 -2.17 -9.25
N TYR A 91 -1.27 -1.97 -10.56
CA TYR A 91 -1.93 -0.77 -11.08
C TYR A 91 -3.43 -0.72 -10.77
N ARG A 92 -4.12 -1.88 -10.69
CA ARG A 92 -5.50 -1.93 -10.23
C ARG A 92 -5.68 -1.33 -8.83
N ASN A 93 -4.70 -1.49 -7.95
CA ASN A 93 -4.75 -0.95 -6.58
C ASN A 93 -4.11 0.44 -6.46
N TYR A 94 -3.01 0.69 -7.18
CA TYR A 94 -2.28 1.95 -7.13
C TYR A 94 -3.10 3.13 -7.67
N GLU A 95 -3.98 2.87 -8.63
CA GLU A 95 -4.82 3.91 -9.25
C GLU A 95 -5.98 4.35 -8.34
N LYS A 96 -6.35 3.54 -7.33
CA LYS A 96 -7.40 3.88 -6.35
C LYS A 96 -6.99 5.03 -5.45
N ALA A 97 -7.91 5.92 -5.11
CA ALA A 97 -7.63 6.95 -4.12
C ALA A 97 -7.28 6.32 -2.76
N ALA A 98 -6.27 6.85 -2.07
CA ALA A 98 -5.80 6.31 -0.79
C ALA A 98 -5.77 7.38 0.33
N GLY A 99 -6.44 8.51 0.11
CA GLY A 99 -6.51 9.64 1.02
C GLY A 99 -7.64 9.52 2.06
N ASN A 100 -7.96 10.64 2.70
CA ASN A 100 -9.05 10.73 3.67
C ASN A 100 -10.22 11.51 3.11
N PHE A 101 -11.39 10.88 3.00
CA PHE A 101 -12.61 11.51 2.48
C PHE A 101 -13.24 12.53 3.46
N ARG A 102 -12.64 12.76 4.63
CA ARG A 102 -13.10 13.77 5.59
C ARG A 102 -12.28 15.04 5.57
N LEU A 103 -11.07 15.02 5.03
CA LEU A 103 -10.26 16.23 4.90
C LEU A 103 -10.82 17.06 3.74
N GLU A 104 -10.88 18.39 3.91
CA GLU A 104 -11.46 19.30 2.92
C GLU A 104 -10.42 19.79 1.89
N GLU A 105 -9.20 20.24 2.25
CA GLU A 105 -8.43 21.08 1.30
C GLU A 105 -6.88 21.04 1.38
N SER A 106 -6.24 20.11 2.11
CA SER A 106 -4.77 20.20 2.34
C SER A 106 -4.03 18.86 2.37
N PHE A 107 -4.47 17.91 1.54
CA PHE A 107 -3.73 16.67 1.31
C PHE A 107 -2.75 16.85 0.15
N CYS A 108 -1.45 16.78 0.43
CA CYS A 108 -0.45 16.93 -0.63
C CYS A 108 -0.49 15.72 -1.59
N PRO A 109 -0.42 15.93 -2.92
CA PRO A 109 -0.44 14.84 -3.90
C PRO A 109 0.63 13.76 -3.62
N ARG A 110 1.81 14.17 -3.16
CA ARG A 110 2.89 13.25 -2.81
C ARG A 110 2.52 12.32 -1.64
N ALA A 111 1.83 12.81 -0.59
CA ALA A 111 1.39 11.95 0.50
C ALA A 111 0.30 10.97 0.04
N GLU A 112 -0.58 11.39 -0.88
CA GLU A 112 -1.52 10.47 -1.52
C GLU A 112 -0.78 9.35 -2.24
N ASN A 113 0.20 9.69 -3.06
CA ASN A 113 1.02 8.71 -3.77
C ASN A 113 1.75 7.76 -2.82
N VAL A 114 2.22 8.23 -1.65
CA VAL A 114 2.81 7.36 -0.61
C VAL A 114 1.78 6.33 -0.13
N ARG A 115 0.55 6.77 0.19
CA ARG A 115 -0.52 5.87 0.66
C ARG A 115 -0.99 4.92 -0.45
N LYS A 116 -1.08 5.38 -1.69
CA LYS A 116 -1.39 4.55 -2.87
C LYS A 116 -0.34 3.47 -3.07
N ALA A 117 0.95 3.84 -3.06
CA ALA A 117 2.05 2.91 -3.22
C ALA A 117 2.03 1.85 -2.12
N GLY A 118 1.82 2.25 -0.87
CA GLY A 118 1.78 1.34 0.26
C GLY A 118 0.55 0.44 0.29
N THR A 119 -0.63 0.97 -0.04
CA THR A 119 -1.86 0.17 -0.17
C THR A 119 -1.72 -0.84 -1.29
N ALA A 120 -1.20 -0.42 -2.45
CA ALA A 120 -0.93 -1.31 -3.57
C ALA A 120 0.12 -2.37 -3.22
N MET A 121 1.21 -2.02 -2.52
CA MET A 121 2.19 -2.99 -1.99
C MET A 121 1.49 -4.08 -1.15
N LEU A 122 0.66 -3.68 -0.17
CA LEU A 122 -0.01 -4.62 0.72
C LEU A 122 -0.98 -5.52 -0.03
N LEU A 123 -1.87 -4.95 -0.85
CA LEU A 123 -2.89 -5.72 -1.57
C LEU A 123 -2.29 -6.59 -2.67
N CYS A 124 -1.15 -6.21 -3.24
CA CYS A 124 -0.46 -7.01 -4.25
C CYS A 124 0.35 -8.14 -3.65
N HIS A 125 0.84 -7.98 -2.42
CA HIS A 125 1.52 -9.02 -1.69
C HIS A 125 0.52 -10.09 -1.23
N ASP A 126 0.54 -11.26 -1.87
CA ASP A 126 -0.07 -12.47 -1.31
C ASP A 126 0.95 -13.07 -0.33
N MET A 127 0.54 -13.33 0.90
CA MET A 127 1.46 -13.59 2.01
C MET A 127 2.01 -15.02 2.01
N ASP A 128 1.59 -15.85 1.04
CA ASP A 128 2.01 -17.25 0.94
C ASP A 128 2.32 -17.78 -0.47
N ARG A 129 2.26 -16.99 -1.55
CA ARG A 129 2.47 -17.56 -2.90
C ARG A 129 3.40 -16.90 -3.89
N ASP A 130 3.69 -15.60 -3.89
CA ASP A 130 4.59 -15.07 -4.93
C ASP A 130 5.37 -13.81 -4.52
N GLN A 131 6.58 -13.72 -5.08
CA GLN A 131 7.48 -12.57 -5.01
C GLN A 131 6.80 -11.37 -5.70
N ILE A 132 6.81 -10.20 -5.06
CA ILE A 132 6.26 -8.93 -5.60
C ILE A 132 6.95 -8.54 -6.92
N VAL A 133 8.16 -9.05 -7.17
CA VAL A 133 8.74 -9.05 -8.50
C VAL A 133 8.85 -10.50 -8.97
N THR A 134 7.93 -10.92 -9.82
CA THR A 134 7.93 -12.22 -10.48
C THR A 134 9.31 -12.46 -11.10
N GLY A 135 10.01 -13.49 -10.61
CA GLY A 135 11.35 -13.87 -11.08
C GLY A 135 12.54 -13.25 -10.33
N ILE A 136 12.33 -12.41 -9.31
CA ILE A 136 13.40 -11.99 -8.41
C ILE A 136 13.18 -12.50 -6.99
N LYS A 137 14.12 -13.32 -6.50
CA LYS A 137 14.19 -13.84 -5.13
C LYS A 137 13.74 -12.79 -4.09
N SER A 138 12.99 -13.23 -3.08
CA SER A 138 12.43 -12.47 -1.93
C SER A 138 13.33 -11.44 -1.23
N LYS A 139 14.64 -11.45 -1.49
CA LYS A 139 15.58 -10.42 -1.03
C LYS A 139 15.40 -9.10 -1.78
N THR A 140 15.22 -9.11 -3.10
CA THR A 140 15.25 -7.88 -3.91
C THR A 140 13.97 -7.06 -3.77
N ASP A 141 12.87 -7.73 -3.48
CA ASP A 141 11.57 -7.15 -3.22
C ASP A 141 11.54 -6.23 -1.98
N ARG A 142 12.05 -6.73 -0.85
CA ARG A 142 12.20 -5.92 0.37
C ARG A 142 13.11 -4.72 0.15
N TYR A 143 14.21 -4.90 -0.58
CA TYR A 143 15.09 -3.79 -0.94
C TYR A 143 14.41 -2.77 -1.86
N PHE A 144 13.54 -3.21 -2.79
CA PHE A 144 12.73 -2.34 -3.63
C PHE A 144 11.83 -1.44 -2.78
N TRP A 145 10.98 -2.02 -1.92
CA TRP A 145 10.08 -1.22 -1.07
C TRP A 145 10.81 -0.38 -0.04
N ARG A 146 11.96 -0.87 0.44
CA ARG A 146 12.85 -0.07 1.26
C ARG A 146 13.33 1.17 0.51
N GLN A 147 13.79 1.05 -0.73
CA GLN A 147 14.18 2.23 -1.51
C GLN A 147 13.01 3.19 -1.74
N ILE A 148 11.80 2.66 -1.92
CA ILE A 148 10.61 3.48 -2.08
C ILE A 148 10.28 4.26 -0.79
N PHE A 149 10.07 3.58 0.34
CA PHE A 149 9.56 4.23 1.55
C PHE A 149 10.63 4.87 2.44
N TYR A 150 11.86 4.34 2.47
CA TYR A 150 12.97 4.99 3.18
C TYR A 150 13.67 6.06 2.35
N GLY A 151 13.58 5.94 1.02
CA GLY A 151 14.20 6.88 0.11
C GLY A 151 13.41 8.17 -0.06
N VAL A 152 12.15 8.24 0.41
CA VAL A 152 11.31 9.44 0.37
C VAL A 152 12.12 10.60 0.93
N ASP A 153 12.40 11.62 0.10
CA ASP A 153 13.19 12.75 0.56
C ASP A 153 12.40 13.55 1.61
N THR A 154 12.88 13.43 2.84
CA THR A 154 12.39 14.12 4.04
C THR A 154 13.48 15.02 4.62
N SER A 155 14.60 15.19 3.89
CA SER A 155 15.72 15.98 4.35
C SER A 155 15.48 17.46 4.05
N SER A 156 15.70 18.28 5.05
CA SER A 156 15.91 19.71 4.93
C SER A 156 17.37 19.98 5.32
N GLY A 157 18.03 20.97 4.71
CA GLY A 157 19.42 21.31 5.05
C GLY A 157 19.62 21.51 6.56
N PHE A 158 20.88 21.53 7.04
CA PHE A 158 21.27 21.47 8.46
C PHE A 158 20.56 22.48 9.40
N PHE A 159 19.90 23.51 8.87
CA PHE A 159 19.12 24.52 9.60
C PHE A 159 17.70 24.78 9.05
N ALA A 160 17.27 24.05 8.01
CA ALA A 160 15.96 24.25 7.41
C ALA A 160 14.90 23.41 8.16
N LYS A 161 13.77 24.02 8.49
CA LYS A 161 12.60 23.32 9.02
C LYS A 161 11.98 22.49 7.89
N MET A 162 11.54 21.27 8.18
CA MET A 162 10.78 20.47 7.21
C MET A 162 9.51 21.24 6.79
N THR A 163 9.18 21.14 5.50
CA THR A 163 7.89 21.63 4.98
C THR A 163 6.74 20.76 5.51
N GLU A 164 5.52 21.30 5.48
CA GLU A 164 4.33 20.55 5.88
C GLU A 164 4.13 19.29 5.04
N GLU A 165 4.34 19.37 3.72
CA GLU A 165 4.29 18.22 2.81
C GLU A 165 5.31 17.14 3.20
N GLN A 166 6.55 17.52 3.54
CA GLN A 166 7.58 16.56 3.98
C GLN A 166 7.16 15.85 5.27
N VAL A 167 6.60 16.58 6.22
CA VAL A 167 6.07 16.02 7.47
C VAL A 167 4.91 15.05 7.19
N GLN A 168 3.97 15.43 6.32
CA GLN A 168 2.85 14.57 5.91
C GLN A 168 3.33 13.30 5.19
N CYS A 169 4.36 13.40 4.34
CA CYS A 169 4.97 12.25 3.67
C CYS A 169 5.66 11.31 4.67
N MET A 170 6.43 11.85 5.62
CA MET A 170 7.06 11.05 6.69
C MET A 170 6.03 10.25 7.47
N TYR A 171 4.95 10.93 7.87
CA TYR A 171 3.85 10.28 8.55
C TYR A 171 3.27 9.20 7.65
N SER A 172 2.83 9.52 6.43
CA SER A 172 2.19 8.57 5.52
C SER A 172 3.05 7.35 5.20
N ALA A 173 4.38 7.48 5.18
CA ALA A 173 5.31 6.37 4.94
C ALA A 173 5.54 5.49 6.18
N ALA A 174 5.44 6.04 7.40
CA ALA A 174 5.82 5.35 8.63
C ALA A 174 5.12 4.00 8.89
N PRO A 175 3.80 3.83 8.62
CA PRO A 175 3.13 2.53 8.73
C PRO A 175 3.72 1.48 7.78
N PHE A 176 3.97 1.85 6.53
CA PHE A 176 4.54 0.95 5.52
C PHE A 176 6.00 0.62 5.79
N ILE A 177 6.80 1.60 6.26
CA ILE A 177 8.16 1.36 6.75
C ILE A 177 8.13 0.30 7.86
N THR A 178 7.23 0.45 8.84
CA THR A 178 7.11 -0.50 9.95
C THR A 178 6.80 -1.92 9.44
N TYR A 179 5.96 -2.04 8.41
CA TYR A 179 5.65 -3.31 7.75
C TYR A 179 6.85 -3.89 6.98
N VAL A 180 7.56 -3.06 6.19
CA VAL A 180 8.76 -3.46 5.44
C VAL A 180 9.87 -3.94 6.37
N GLU A 181 10.10 -3.26 7.49
CA GLU A 181 11.04 -3.70 8.51
C GLU A 181 10.71 -5.09 9.05
N ALA A 182 9.42 -5.37 9.27
CA ALA A 182 8.96 -6.67 9.74
C ALA A 182 9.21 -7.78 8.71
N LEU A 183 9.16 -7.45 7.41
CA LEU A 183 9.60 -8.35 6.35
C LEU A 183 11.12 -8.58 6.35
N GLU A 184 11.97 -7.67 6.85
CA GLU A 184 13.43 -7.88 6.84
C GLU A 184 13.87 -9.04 7.78
N GLU A 185 13.13 -9.29 8.86
CA GLU A 185 13.43 -10.28 9.91
C GLU A 185 12.84 -11.68 9.60
N HIS A 186 13.40 -12.40 8.62
CA HIS A 186 12.90 -13.72 8.19
C HIS A 186 13.51 -14.94 8.90
N THR A 187 14.46 -14.77 9.81
CA THR A 187 14.98 -15.91 10.59
C THR A 187 14.18 -16.05 11.88
N TYR A 188 13.53 -17.19 12.13
CA TYR A 188 12.88 -17.46 13.42
C TYR A 188 13.95 -17.76 14.49
N THR A 189 14.68 -16.73 14.91
CA THR A 189 15.44 -16.71 16.16
C THR A 189 14.59 -16.08 17.24
N GLN A 190 14.88 -16.37 18.52
CA GLN A 190 14.17 -15.76 19.64
C GLN A 190 14.25 -14.22 19.58
N GLU A 191 15.39 -13.67 19.19
CA GLU A 191 15.63 -12.23 19.00
C GLU A 191 14.70 -11.61 17.93
N ASN A 192 14.48 -12.31 16.82
CA ASN A 192 13.58 -11.85 15.77
C ASN A 192 12.11 -11.94 16.19
N ARG A 193 11.75 -12.89 17.06
CA ARG A 193 10.40 -12.94 17.65
C ARG A 193 10.11 -11.72 18.52
N ASP A 194 11.05 -11.34 19.39
CA ASP A 194 10.89 -10.18 20.27
C ASP A 194 10.78 -8.86 19.47
N ALA A 195 11.56 -8.74 18.40
CA ALA A 195 11.48 -7.61 17.47
C ALA A 195 10.11 -7.55 16.75
N GLN A 196 9.63 -8.68 16.24
CA GLN A 196 8.28 -8.79 15.64
C GLN A 196 7.18 -8.44 16.65
N VAL A 197 7.27 -8.91 17.90
CA VAL A 197 6.33 -8.55 18.98
C VAL A 197 6.34 -7.05 19.24
N LYS A 198 7.52 -6.43 19.29
CA LYS A 198 7.67 -4.98 19.50
C LYS A 198 7.01 -4.19 18.36
N ARG A 199 7.21 -4.59 17.10
CA ARG A 199 6.58 -3.95 15.94
C ARG A 199 5.08 -4.17 15.90
N ALA A 200 4.61 -5.38 16.20
CA ALA A 200 3.18 -5.70 16.32
C ALA A 200 2.50 -4.83 17.40
N ASN A 201 3.14 -4.69 18.56
CA ASN A 201 2.64 -3.82 19.63
C ASN A 201 2.66 -2.34 19.23
N LYS A 202 3.64 -1.88 18.45
CA LYS A 202 3.65 -0.51 17.88
C LYS A 202 2.46 -0.31 16.96
N LEU A 203 2.23 -1.23 16.01
CA LEU A 203 1.09 -1.21 15.10
C LEU A 203 -0.24 -1.11 15.86
N ILE A 204 -0.45 -1.97 16.87
CA ILE A 204 -1.64 -1.95 17.73
C ILE A 204 -1.75 -0.60 18.48
N LYS A 205 -0.66 -0.14 19.11
CA LYS A 205 -0.66 1.11 19.88
C LYS A 205 -1.03 2.31 19.01
N GLU A 206 -0.44 2.43 17.83
CA GLU A 206 -0.71 3.52 16.90
C GLU A 206 -2.14 3.41 16.33
N SER A 207 -2.60 2.21 15.97
CA SER A 207 -3.99 1.95 15.58
C SER A 207 -5.00 2.33 16.68
N ASN A 208 -4.66 2.11 17.95
CA ASN A 208 -5.55 2.47 19.06
C ASN A 208 -5.63 3.98 19.31
N LYS A 209 -4.69 4.79 18.82
CA LYS A 209 -4.83 6.27 18.92
C LYS A 209 -6.06 6.75 18.17
N VAL A 210 -6.46 6.03 17.11
CA VAL A 210 -7.65 6.37 16.34
C VAL A 210 -8.94 6.33 17.20
N THR A 211 -9.03 5.50 18.25
CA THR A 211 -10.24 5.44 19.10
C THR A 211 -10.37 6.62 20.06
N THR A 212 -9.27 7.32 20.32
CA THR A 212 -9.20 8.42 21.31
C THR A 212 -9.28 9.81 20.68
N LEU A 213 -9.23 9.91 19.35
CA LEU A 213 -9.28 11.18 18.64
C LEU A 213 -10.71 11.50 18.22
N GLU A 214 -11.16 12.72 18.51
CA GLU A 214 -12.45 13.22 18.06
C GLU A 214 -12.49 13.31 16.52
N LYS A 215 -13.67 13.14 15.91
CA LYS A 215 -13.84 13.14 14.44
C LYS A 215 -13.27 14.40 13.76
N GLU A 216 -13.31 15.53 14.45
CA GLU A 216 -12.81 16.83 13.97
C GLU A 216 -11.30 17.03 14.21
N ASN A 217 -10.71 16.21 15.09
CA ASN A 217 -9.30 16.24 15.49
C ASN A 217 -8.43 15.17 14.82
N MET A 218 -9.04 14.25 14.05
CA MET A 218 -8.33 13.34 13.14
C MET A 218 -7.81 14.14 11.93
N ARG A 219 -6.83 15.01 12.18
CA ARG A 219 -6.09 15.79 11.16
C ARG A 219 -4.76 15.12 10.87
N LEU A 220 -4.51 14.87 9.58
CA LEU A 220 -3.22 14.48 8.96
C LEU A 220 -2.54 13.21 9.52
N ASP A 221 -3.14 12.59 10.50
CA ASP A 221 -2.55 11.56 11.30
C ASP A 221 -2.72 10.18 10.63
N THR A 222 -1.62 9.45 10.61
CA THR A 222 -1.45 8.07 10.14
C THR A 222 -2.05 6.94 10.96
N PRO A 223 -2.65 7.15 12.14
CA PRO A 223 -3.33 6.09 12.87
C PRO A 223 -4.32 5.32 11.98
N ASP A 224 -4.97 5.97 11.02
CA ASP A 224 -5.84 5.33 10.01
C ASP A 224 -5.10 4.26 9.17
N MET A 225 -3.91 4.57 8.68
CA MET A 225 -3.08 3.66 7.89
C MET A 225 -2.48 2.56 8.76
N TYR A 226 -2.12 2.85 10.01
CA TYR A 226 -1.76 1.81 10.98
C TYR A 226 -2.94 0.87 11.25
N SER A 227 -4.17 1.38 11.41
CA SER A 227 -5.36 0.55 11.56
C SER A 227 -5.69 -0.25 10.30
N PHE A 228 -5.50 0.33 9.11
CA PHE A 228 -5.66 -0.40 7.85
C PHE A 228 -4.68 -1.56 7.74
N ILE A 229 -3.39 -1.35 8.02
CA ILE A 229 -2.38 -2.42 8.03
C ILE A 229 -2.72 -3.48 9.08
N TYR A 230 -3.15 -3.05 10.27
CA TYR A 230 -3.53 -3.97 11.35
C TYR A 230 -4.73 -4.84 10.94
N ALA A 231 -5.78 -4.24 10.38
CA ALA A 231 -6.93 -4.95 9.84
C ALA A 231 -6.50 -5.91 8.73
N PHE A 232 -5.70 -5.46 7.77
CA PHE A 232 -5.20 -6.27 6.67
C PHE A 232 -4.48 -7.53 7.18
N VAL A 233 -3.54 -7.38 8.11
CA VAL A 233 -2.80 -8.49 8.71
C VAL A 233 -3.73 -9.48 9.44
N GLN A 234 -4.75 -8.98 10.15
CA GLN A 234 -5.73 -9.84 10.82
C GLN A 234 -6.62 -10.61 9.84
N LEU A 235 -6.94 -10.01 8.68
CA LEU A 235 -7.78 -10.61 7.65
C LEU A 235 -7.05 -11.68 6.85
N THR A 236 -5.78 -11.45 6.51
CA THR A 236 -5.00 -12.39 5.69
C THR A 236 -4.44 -13.56 6.50
N GLY A 237 -4.33 -13.43 7.82
CA GLY A 237 -3.90 -14.53 8.70
C GLY A 237 -2.45 -14.99 8.47
N GLY A 238 -1.63 -14.25 7.71
CA GLY A 238 -0.29 -14.65 7.27
C GLY A 238 0.83 -13.65 7.60
N GLY A 239 2.04 -13.89 7.05
CA GLY A 239 3.18 -12.97 6.89
C GLY A 239 3.89 -12.45 8.16
N PRO A 240 4.53 -11.26 8.15
CA PRO A 240 5.55 -10.90 9.14
C PRO A 240 5.00 -10.68 10.56
N TYR A 241 3.68 -10.72 10.73
CA TYR A 241 2.98 -10.50 11.98
C TYR A 241 2.10 -11.69 12.39
N LEU A 242 2.43 -12.92 11.97
CA LEU A 242 1.80 -14.16 12.42
C LEU A 242 1.64 -14.25 13.95
N ILE A 243 2.52 -13.61 14.72
CA ILE A 243 2.44 -13.53 16.19
C ILE A 243 1.17 -12.84 16.71
N LEU A 244 0.52 -12.01 15.90
CA LEU A 244 -0.80 -11.48 16.23
C LEU A 244 -1.85 -12.58 16.25
N ASN A 245 -1.65 -13.64 15.46
CA ASN A 245 -2.59 -14.76 15.37
C ASN A 245 -2.48 -15.74 16.53
N GLU A 246 -1.29 -15.85 17.13
CA GLU A 246 -1.04 -16.69 18.30
C GLU A 246 -1.75 -16.19 19.59
N ARG A 247 -2.27 -14.94 19.59
CA ARG A 247 -2.86 -14.30 20.79
C ARG A 247 -4.33 -14.69 21.07
N GLY A 248 -4.97 -15.49 20.20
CA GLY A 248 -6.32 -16.05 20.41
C GLY A 248 -7.48 -15.12 20.04
N GLY A 249 -8.59 -15.71 19.54
CA GLY A 249 -9.81 -15.03 19.08
C GLY A 249 -10.12 -15.24 17.58
N SER A 250 -11.33 -14.91 17.13
CA SER A 250 -11.64 -14.83 15.68
C SER A 250 -11.03 -13.55 15.11
N LEU A 251 -9.72 -13.59 14.83
CA LEU A 251 -8.94 -12.44 14.39
C LEU A 251 -9.47 -11.84 13.11
N ARG A 252 -10.00 -12.67 12.20
CA ARG A 252 -10.61 -12.21 10.96
C ARG A 252 -11.83 -11.33 11.21
N LEU A 253 -12.69 -11.67 12.18
CA LEU A 253 -13.81 -10.81 12.58
C LEU A 253 -13.31 -9.51 13.24
N GLY A 254 -12.27 -9.57 14.07
CA GLY A 254 -11.60 -8.38 14.60
C GLY A 254 -10.95 -7.50 13.53
N GLY A 255 -10.45 -8.11 12.44
CA GLY A 255 -9.94 -7.42 11.26
C GLY A 255 -11.03 -6.64 10.55
N TRP A 256 -12.19 -7.26 10.33
CA TRP A 256 -13.37 -6.56 9.78
C TRP A 256 -13.88 -5.46 10.70
N GLU A 257 -13.89 -5.68 12.02
CA GLU A 257 -14.27 -4.65 13.00
C GLU A 257 -13.30 -3.44 12.91
N THR A 258 -12.01 -3.71 12.81
CA THR A 258 -10.98 -2.67 12.63
C THR A 258 -11.19 -1.94 11.30
N LEU A 259 -11.44 -2.68 10.20
CA LEU A 259 -11.64 -2.09 8.88
C LEU A 259 -12.88 -1.17 8.84
N TRP A 260 -14.01 -1.62 9.40
CA TRP A 260 -15.21 -0.80 9.57
C TRP A 260 -14.94 0.47 10.35
N SER A 261 -14.27 0.34 11.50
CA SER A 261 -13.93 1.49 12.34
C SER A 261 -13.01 2.46 11.60
N THR A 262 -12.09 1.96 10.78
CA THR A 262 -11.13 2.75 10.02
C THR A 262 -11.81 3.47 8.84
N ALA A 263 -12.66 2.78 8.09
CA ALA A 263 -13.47 3.35 7.01
C ALA A 263 -14.43 4.41 7.56
N TYR A 264 -15.16 4.08 8.64
CA TYR A 264 -16.07 5.00 9.33
C TYR A 264 -15.35 6.24 9.90
N ARG A 265 -14.02 6.24 9.97
CA ARG A 265 -13.25 7.38 10.43
C ARG A 265 -12.71 8.27 9.32
N GLY A 266 -12.74 7.82 8.07
CA GLY A 266 -12.37 8.65 6.92
C GLY A 266 -11.39 8.00 5.95
N SER A 267 -10.86 6.81 6.24
CA SER A 267 -9.85 6.16 5.39
C SER A 267 -10.46 5.63 4.10
N MET A 268 -10.02 6.16 2.96
CA MET A 268 -10.46 5.67 1.63
C MET A 268 -9.97 4.24 1.38
N SER A 269 -8.72 3.92 1.67
CA SER A 269 -8.19 2.56 1.47
C SER A 269 -9.01 1.50 2.22
N ALA A 270 -9.41 1.80 3.46
CA ALA A 270 -10.27 0.90 4.23
C ALA A 270 -11.69 0.82 3.66
N LEU A 271 -12.26 1.95 3.24
CA LEU A 271 -13.58 2.02 2.61
C LEU A 271 -13.62 1.23 1.30
N HIS A 272 -12.65 1.41 0.41
CA HIS A 272 -12.59 0.70 -0.87
C HIS A 272 -12.43 -0.80 -0.67
N MET A 273 -11.54 -1.22 0.23
CA MET A 273 -11.37 -2.65 0.53
C MET A 273 -12.66 -3.24 1.13
N LEU A 274 -13.31 -2.53 2.06
CA LEU A 274 -14.57 -2.96 2.64
C LEU A 274 -15.68 -3.10 1.58
N ALA A 275 -15.79 -2.11 0.70
CA ALA A 275 -16.79 -2.02 -0.35
C ALA A 275 -16.59 -3.11 -1.42
N ASP A 276 -15.38 -3.27 -1.94
CA ASP A 276 -15.05 -4.32 -2.92
C ASP A 276 -15.36 -5.70 -2.35
N MET A 277 -14.94 -5.99 -1.11
CA MET A 277 -15.15 -7.30 -0.48
C MET A 277 -16.62 -7.56 -0.11
N PHE A 278 -17.38 -6.51 0.17
CA PHE A 278 -18.83 -6.61 0.36
C PHE A 278 -19.55 -6.93 -0.96
N ALA A 279 -19.15 -6.28 -2.05
CA ALA A 279 -19.69 -6.50 -3.39
C ALA A 279 -19.39 -7.90 -3.93
N ASP A 280 -18.17 -8.40 -3.71
CA ASP A 280 -17.72 -9.74 -4.16
C ASP A 280 -18.50 -10.89 -3.49
N GLY A 281 -19.17 -10.62 -2.37
CA GLY A 281 -20.11 -11.54 -1.73
C GLY A 281 -19.47 -12.56 -0.78
N ASP A 282 -18.25 -13.02 -1.05
CA ASP A 282 -17.53 -14.05 -0.29
C ASP A 282 -17.35 -13.70 1.21
N TYR A 283 -17.23 -12.41 1.53
CA TYR A 283 -17.01 -11.92 2.90
C TYR A 283 -18.23 -11.21 3.50
N ARG A 284 -19.35 -11.16 2.77
CA ARG A 284 -20.50 -10.30 3.11
C ARG A 284 -21.07 -10.60 4.50
N GLY A 285 -21.20 -11.88 4.86
CA GLY A 285 -21.71 -12.28 6.18
C GLY A 285 -20.82 -11.84 7.34
N GLU A 286 -19.49 -11.95 7.20
CA GLU A 286 -18.53 -11.52 8.23
C GLU A 286 -18.50 -10.00 8.36
N ILE A 287 -18.57 -9.29 7.24
CA ILE A 287 -18.65 -7.82 7.19
C ILE A 287 -19.91 -7.34 7.93
N CYS A 288 -21.06 -7.96 7.70
CA CYS A 288 -22.31 -7.63 8.39
C CYS A 288 -22.25 -7.96 9.90
N GLN A 289 -21.60 -9.07 10.26
CA GLN A 289 -21.41 -9.44 11.66
C GLN A 289 -20.52 -8.43 12.40
N ALA A 290 -19.42 -7.98 11.78
CA ALA A 290 -18.54 -6.95 12.33
C ALA A 290 -19.28 -5.62 12.52
N PHE A 291 -20.08 -5.21 11.53
CA PHE A 291 -20.92 -4.02 11.60
C PHE A 291 -21.84 -4.05 12.83
N ALA A 292 -22.59 -5.14 13.02
CA ALA A 292 -23.55 -5.26 14.13
C ALA A 292 -22.88 -5.12 15.50
N ARG A 293 -21.66 -5.63 15.65
CA ARG A 293 -20.89 -5.53 16.91
C ARG A 293 -20.42 -4.11 17.21
N ILE A 294 -19.99 -3.36 16.20
CA ILE A 294 -19.49 -2.00 16.39
C ILE A 294 -20.62 -1.02 16.67
N PHE A 295 -21.70 -1.11 15.89
CA PHE A 295 -22.77 -0.13 15.95
C PHE A 295 -23.92 -0.54 16.86
N SER A 296 -23.75 -1.61 17.64
CA SER A 296 -24.71 -2.10 18.64
C SER A 296 -26.13 -2.30 18.08
N SER A 297 -26.26 -2.57 16.77
CA SER A 297 -27.53 -2.92 16.16
C SER A 297 -27.88 -4.35 16.56
N HIS A 298 -29.02 -4.54 17.22
CA HIS A 298 -29.54 -5.88 17.53
C HIS A 298 -29.95 -6.65 16.26
N SER A 299 -29.78 -6.04 15.08
CA SER A 299 -29.96 -6.65 13.77
C SER A 299 -28.62 -6.73 13.03
N THR A 300 -28.22 -7.94 12.65
CA THR A 300 -27.25 -8.24 11.57
C THR A 300 -27.87 -7.92 10.19
N SER A 301 -28.50 -6.76 10.07
CA SER A 301 -29.23 -6.40 8.85
C SER A 301 -28.22 -6.01 7.79
N GLU A 302 -28.07 -6.86 6.77
CA GLU A 302 -27.30 -6.60 5.56
C GLU A 302 -27.67 -5.23 4.97
N LYS A 303 -28.94 -4.86 5.02
CA LYS A 303 -29.43 -3.54 4.60
C LYS A 303 -28.77 -2.40 5.38
N ALA A 304 -28.59 -2.53 6.69
CA ALA A 304 -27.96 -1.48 7.50
C ALA A 304 -26.46 -1.34 7.16
N SER A 305 -25.77 -2.46 6.92
CA SER A 305 -24.38 -2.43 6.45
C SER A 305 -24.27 -1.81 5.06
N TYR A 306 -25.15 -2.19 4.13
CA TYR A 306 -25.26 -1.61 2.79
C TYR A 306 -25.49 -0.09 2.86
N ASP A 307 -26.53 0.35 3.57
CA ASP A 307 -26.90 1.77 3.68
C ASP A 307 -25.71 2.59 4.24
N GLN A 308 -24.98 2.04 5.21
CA GLN A 308 -23.81 2.70 5.78
C GLN A 308 -22.60 2.74 4.82
N ILE A 309 -22.33 1.68 4.06
CA ILE A 309 -21.27 1.66 3.03
C ILE A 309 -21.60 2.69 1.96
N MET A 310 -22.83 2.68 1.44
CA MET A 310 -23.29 3.61 0.41
C MET A 310 -23.17 5.06 0.87
N ALA A 311 -23.61 5.38 2.08
CA ALA A 311 -23.48 6.75 2.62
C ALA A 311 -22.00 7.22 2.72
N MET A 312 -21.07 6.32 3.06
CA MET A 312 -19.63 6.66 3.08
C MET A 312 -19.07 6.81 1.67
N LEU A 313 -19.47 5.96 0.72
CA LEU A 313 -19.05 6.06 -0.68
C LEU A 313 -19.57 7.34 -1.33
N GLU A 314 -20.84 7.70 -1.12
CA GLU A 314 -21.44 8.94 -1.63
C GLU A 314 -20.71 10.17 -1.10
N MET A 315 -20.35 10.16 0.19
CA MET A 315 -19.53 11.22 0.79
C MET A 315 -18.14 11.30 0.15
N SER A 316 -17.48 10.16 -0.09
CA SER A 316 -16.19 10.11 -0.77
C SER A 316 -16.27 10.58 -2.23
N ALA A 317 -17.28 10.13 -2.96
CA ALA A 317 -17.55 10.51 -4.34
C ALA A 317 -17.82 12.02 -4.47
N GLY A 318 -18.55 12.62 -3.52
CA GLY A 318 -18.77 14.06 -3.44
C GLY A 318 -17.49 14.88 -3.30
N LYS A 319 -16.37 14.25 -2.93
CA LYS A 319 -15.03 14.85 -2.86
C LYS A 319 -14.09 14.47 -4.00
N GLY A 320 -14.63 13.89 -5.08
CA GLY A 320 -13.86 13.56 -6.28
C GLY A 320 -13.19 12.19 -6.27
N ASP A 321 -13.52 11.31 -5.32
CA ASP A 321 -13.04 9.93 -5.33
C ASP A 321 -13.70 9.12 -6.45
N ALA A 322 -12.99 8.98 -7.58
CA ALA A 322 -13.46 8.24 -8.74
C ALA A 322 -13.68 6.73 -8.44
N GLU A 323 -12.94 6.16 -7.49
CA GLU A 323 -13.11 4.75 -7.13
C GLU A 323 -14.39 4.56 -6.31
N ALA A 324 -14.73 5.50 -5.43
CA ALA A 324 -16.02 5.47 -4.75
C ALA A 324 -17.20 5.56 -5.73
N VAL A 325 -17.10 6.39 -6.78
CA VAL A 325 -18.12 6.44 -7.84
C VAL A 325 -18.26 5.07 -8.51
N ARG A 326 -17.16 4.41 -8.88
CA ARG A 326 -17.21 3.05 -9.46
C ARG A 326 -17.88 2.06 -8.50
N LEU A 327 -17.50 2.07 -7.23
CA LEU A 327 -17.99 1.15 -6.21
C LEU A 327 -19.49 1.30 -5.92
N ILE A 328 -20.02 2.51 -5.95
CA ILE A 328 -21.47 2.78 -5.84
C ILE A 328 -22.24 1.99 -6.89
N HIS A 329 -21.78 2.03 -8.15
CA HIS A 329 -22.44 1.30 -9.24
C HIS A 329 -22.32 -0.21 -9.04
N VAL A 330 -21.12 -0.71 -8.71
CA VAL A 330 -20.87 -2.14 -8.53
C VAL A 330 -21.71 -2.73 -7.39
N ILE A 331 -21.80 -2.03 -6.26
CA ILE A 331 -22.58 -2.50 -5.10
C ILE A 331 -24.09 -2.41 -5.38
N ALA A 332 -24.55 -1.42 -6.13
CA ALA A 332 -25.96 -1.31 -6.50
C ALA A 332 -26.42 -2.44 -7.45
N GLU A 333 -25.49 -3.05 -8.18
CA GLU A 333 -25.74 -4.14 -9.14
C GLU A 333 -25.56 -5.55 -8.53
N SER A 334 -24.99 -5.68 -7.32
CA SER A 334 -24.63 -6.95 -6.66
C SER A 334 -25.70 -7.49 -5.72
#